data_AF-A0A2V8GGV7-F1
#
_entry.id   AF-A0A2V8GGV7-F1
#
_cell.length_a   1.000
_cell.length_b   1.000
_cell.length_c   1.000
_cell.angle_alpha   90.00
_cell.angle_beta   90.00
_cell.angle_gamma   90.00
#
_symmetry.space_group_name_H-M   'P 1'
#
loop_
_entity.id
_entity.type
_entity.pdbx_description
1 polymer ?
#
loop_
_entity_poly.entity_id
_entity_poly.type
_entity_poly.pdbx_seq_one_letter_code
_entity_poly.pdbx_strand_id
1 'polypeptide(L)'
;MSDNAGMNKLLMAALVAAAFSVAPAAEQRLPSVDAPAALKTVAPDLDARLARFKPVKMPYNSAALSMRERQMVDQLVIALRQFENMFWRQSDPEGLALYKALEKVNTPLAQKTRHYLWINGSRWDLVNENEPFVGKQPMPPGHALYPADLTRSQVDASVAAHPDKKALIFDPYTIVRRQGNDLVGAKYHDEYVPFIKAASAALEKAADLSDDAAFAKFLRLRGNALF
;
A
#
# COMPACT_ATOMS: atom_id res chain seq x y z
N MET A 1 11.23 30.87 -67.73
CA MET A 1 9.76 30.93 -67.92
C MET A 1 9.24 29.52 -67.71
N SER A 2 8.54 29.10 -66.66
CA SER A 2 7.82 29.68 -65.52
C SER A 2 7.77 28.55 -64.46
N ASP A 3 8.07 28.76 -63.18
CA ASP A 3 7.13 28.91 -62.03
C ASP A 3 5.83 28.06 -62.14
N ASN A 4 5.30 27.34 -61.14
CA ASN A 4 5.57 27.22 -59.70
C ASN A 4 4.68 26.08 -59.11
N ALA A 5 4.99 25.64 -57.88
CA ALA A 5 4.12 25.11 -56.82
C ALA A 5 3.51 23.69 -56.91
N GLY A 6 3.78 22.89 -55.87
CA GLY A 6 3.04 21.65 -55.61
C GLY A 6 3.67 20.73 -54.55
N MET A 7 3.99 21.29 -53.39
CA MET A 7 4.59 20.64 -52.24
C MET A 7 3.59 19.69 -51.54
N ASN A 8 3.94 18.41 -51.35
CA ASN A 8 3.44 17.64 -50.20
C ASN A 8 4.34 16.42 -49.90
N LYS A 9 5.25 16.62 -48.95
CA LYS A 9 5.99 15.56 -48.25
C LYS A 9 5.07 15.02 -47.15
N LEU A 10 4.56 13.79 -47.28
CA LEU A 10 4.02 13.05 -46.13
C LEU A 10 5.18 12.29 -45.47
N LEU A 11 5.68 12.85 -44.37
CA LEU A 11 6.47 12.13 -43.37
C LEU A 11 5.50 11.27 -42.55
N MET A 12 5.55 9.95 -42.72
CA MET A 12 4.97 9.02 -41.75
C MET A 12 5.84 9.02 -40.49
N ALA A 13 5.37 9.73 -39.46
CA ALA A 13 5.86 9.55 -38.10
C ALA A 13 5.29 8.23 -37.58
N ALA A 14 6.13 7.20 -37.53
CA ALA A 14 5.84 5.96 -36.81
C ALA A 14 5.88 6.27 -35.30
N LEU A 15 4.71 6.50 -34.70
CA LEU A 15 4.55 6.45 -33.25
C LEU A 15 4.80 5.01 -32.80
N VAL A 16 5.99 4.76 -32.25
CA VAL A 16 6.22 3.58 -31.41
C VAL A 16 5.45 3.85 -30.11
N ALA A 17 4.21 3.38 -30.05
CA ALA A 17 3.50 3.24 -28.79
C ALA A 17 4.24 2.16 -27.99
N ALA A 18 5.11 2.58 -27.07
CA ALA A 18 5.64 1.71 -26.04
C ALA A 18 4.45 1.24 -25.20
N ALA A 19 3.98 0.03 -25.49
CA ALA A 19 3.04 -0.67 -24.65
C ALA A 19 3.73 -0.87 -23.30
N PHE A 20 3.40 -0.03 -22.32
CA PHE A 20 3.57 -0.38 -20.93
C PHE A 20 2.69 -1.61 -20.71
N SER A 21 3.28 -2.79 -20.79
CA SER A 21 2.66 -4.01 -20.27
C SER A 21 2.40 -3.77 -18.79
N VAL A 22 1.16 -3.40 -18.48
CA VAL A 22 0.62 -3.48 -17.13
C VAL A 22 0.81 -4.93 -16.70
N ALA A 23 1.73 -5.18 -15.78
CA ALA A 23 1.88 -6.50 -15.20
C ALA A 23 0.52 -6.88 -14.58
N PRO A 24 -0.08 -8.03 -14.95
CA PRO A 24 -1.47 -8.28 -14.67
C PRO A 24 -1.63 -8.84 -13.25
N ALA A 25 -2.25 -8.08 -12.34
CA ALA A 25 -3.02 -8.51 -11.16
C ALA A 25 -2.43 -9.55 -10.16
N ALA A 26 -1.26 -10.13 -10.42
CA ALA A 26 -0.64 -11.20 -9.64
C ALA A 26 0.03 -10.66 -8.38
N GLU A 27 0.49 -9.40 -8.41
CA GLU A 27 1.25 -8.76 -7.33
C GLU A 27 0.39 -8.21 -6.18
N GLN A 28 -0.94 -8.24 -6.32
CA GLN A 28 -1.87 -7.92 -5.22
C GLN A 28 -2.24 -9.12 -4.35
N ARG A 29 -1.85 -10.33 -4.76
CA ARG A 29 -2.03 -11.54 -3.96
C ARG A 29 -1.03 -11.52 -2.82
N LEU A 30 -1.56 -11.69 -1.62
CA LEU A 30 -0.73 -11.89 -0.45
C LEU A 30 0.05 -13.20 -0.57
N PRO A 31 1.28 -13.26 -0.05
CA PRO A 31 2.04 -14.50 -0.01
C PRO A 31 1.28 -15.57 0.79
N SER A 32 1.50 -16.84 0.44
CA SER A 32 1.00 -17.96 1.21
C SER A 32 1.79 -18.06 2.52
N VAL A 33 1.10 -18.32 3.64
CA VAL A 33 1.72 -18.46 4.96
C VAL A 33 1.23 -19.73 5.66
N ASP A 34 2.15 -20.43 6.33
CA ASP A 34 1.83 -21.54 7.23
C ASP A 34 1.65 -20.99 8.65
N ALA A 35 0.40 -20.78 9.07
CA ALA A 35 0.09 -20.24 10.38
C ALA A 35 0.58 -21.13 11.54
N PRO A 36 0.37 -22.46 11.54
CA PRO A 36 0.99 -23.35 12.53
C PRO A 36 2.50 -23.23 12.63
N ALA A 37 3.22 -23.15 11.51
CA ALA A 37 4.68 -22.97 11.53
C ALA A 37 5.07 -21.59 12.07
N ALA A 38 4.38 -20.53 11.65
CA ALA A 38 4.62 -19.16 12.14
C ALA A 38 4.43 -19.06 13.66
N LEU A 39 3.38 -19.68 14.21
CA LEU A 39 3.13 -19.66 15.66
C LEU A 39 4.24 -20.30 16.49
N LYS A 40 5.00 -21.26 15.93
CA LYS A 40 6.19 -21.84 16.59
C LYS A 40 7.38 -20.87 16.67
N THR A 41 7.32 -19.76 15.95
CA THR A 41 8.37 -18.73 15.92
C THR A 41 8.01 -17.48 16.69
N VAL A 42 6.87 -17.47 17.38
CA VAL A 42 6.44 -16.34 18.21
C VAL A 42 7.41 -16.18 19.38
N ALA A 43 7.81 -14.94 19.64
CA ALA A 43 8.73 -14.62 20.72
C ALA A 43 8.11 -14.98 22.09
N PRO A 44 8.89 -15.57 23.02
CA PRO A 44 8.38 -16.06 24.30
C PRO A 44 7.91 -14.92 25.22
N ASP A 45 8.34 -13.68 24.97
CA ASP A 45 8.02 -12.47 25.72
C ASP A 45 6.81 -11.70 25.15
N LEU A 46 6.03 -12.27 24.22
CA LEU A 46 4.89 -11.62 23.58
C LEU A 46 3.91 -10.99 24.59
N ASP A 47 3.68 -11.64 25.73
CA ASP A 47 2.80 -11.12 26.79
C ASP A 47 3.35 -9.84 27.43
N ALA A 48 4.65 -9.76 27.66
CA ALA A 48 5.30 -8.57 28.18
C ALA A 48 5.26 -7.42 27.16
N ARG A 49 5.45 -7.74 25.87
CA ARG A 49 5.34 -6.77 24.78
C ARG A 49 3.94 -6.16 24.68
N LEU A 50 2.91 -7.01 24.73
CA LEU A 50 1.51 -6.60 24.74
C LEU A 50 1.14 -5.74 25.95
N ALA A 51 1.66 -6.05 27.13
CA ALA A 51 1.36 -5.31 28.36
C ALA A 51 1.78 -3.82 28.32
N ARG A 52 2.66 -3.42 27.39
CA ARG A 52 3.01 -2.02 27.16
C ARG A 52 1.85 -1.20 26.56
N PHE A 53 0.90 -1.85 25.89
CA PHE A 53 -0.22 -1.21 25.22
C PHE A 53 -1.47 -1.28 26.09
N LYS A 54 -1.71 -0.22 26.86
CA LYS A 54 -2.92 -0.11 27.70
C LYS A 54 -4.15 0.21 26.84
N PRO A 55 -5.22 -0.60 26.88
CA PRO A 55 -6.44 -0.29 26.15
C PRO A 55 -7.07 1.01 26.65
N VAL A 56 -7.26 1.98 25.76
CA VAL A 56 -8.01 3.21 26.03
C VAL A 56 -9.30 3.18 25.22
N LYS A 57 -10.44 3.33 25.88
CA LYS A 57 -11.74 3.38 25.21
C LYS A 57 -11.91 4.75 24.56
N MET A 58 -12.11 4.78 23.25
CA MET A 58 -12.42 5.98 22.46
C MET A 58 -13.86 5.90 21.95
N PRO A 59 -14.87 6.22 22.77
CA PRO A 59 -16.27 6.09 22.38
C PRO A 59 -16.62 7.10 21.28
N TYR A 60 -17.31 6.63 20.23
CA TYR A 60 -17.86 7.48 19.18
C TYR A 60 -19.26 7.97 19.58
N ASN A 61 -19.38 9.27 19.88
CA ASN A 61 -20.68 9.89 20.12
C ASN A 61 -21.32 10.33 18.80
N SER A 62 -22.30 9.56 18.35
CA SER A 62 -23.04 9.84 17.13
C SER A 62 -24.34 10.64 17.35
N ALA A 63 -24.71 10.95 18.61
CA ALA A 63 -26.01 11.53 18.93
C ALA A 63 -26.27 12.88 18.24
N ALA A 64 -25.22 13.67 17.99
CA ALA A 64 -25.30 14.94 17.29
C ALA A 64 -25.35 14.82 15.76
N LEU A 65 -25.15 13.62 15.20
CA LEU A 65 -25.07 13.41 13.77
C LEU A 65 -26.43 12.97 13.21
N SER A 66 -26.85 13.66 12.16
CA SER A 66 -27.96 13.27 11.30
C SER A 66 -27.72 11.90 10.65
N MET A 67 -28.79 11.30 10.14
CA MET A 67 -28.68 10.04 9.38
C MET A 67 -27.74 10.16 8.18
N ARG A 68 -27.76 11.33 7.51
CA ARG A 68 -26.94 11.63 6.33
C ARG A 68 -25.46 11.73 6.70
N GLU A 69 -25.13 12.40 7.81
CA GLU A 69 -23.76 12.49 8.32
C GLU A 69 -23.23 11.13 8.78
N ARG A 70 -24.07 10.29 9.39
CA ARG A 70 -23.68 8.92 9.74
C ARG A 70 -23.33 8.10 8.49
N GLN A 71 -24.14 8.19 7.45
CA GLN A 71 -23.85 7.54 6.16
C GLN A 71 -22.57 8.10 5.52
N MET A 72 -22.33 9.41 5.63
CA MET A 72 -21.07 10.04 5.16
C MET A 72 -19.87 9.44 5.92
N VAL A 73 -19.95 9.33 7.24
CA VAL A 73 -18.90 8.70 8.06
C VAL A 73 -18.67 7.25 7.66
N ASP A 74 -19.73 6.48 7.40
CA ASP A 74 -19.60 5.09 6.93
C ASP A 74 -18.83 5.01 5.61
N GLN A 75 -19.09 5.92 4.65
CA GLN A 75 -18.33 6.00 3.40
C GLN A 75 -16.85 6.38 3.63
N LEU A 76 -16.57 7.31 4.54
CA LEU A 76 -15.19 7.65 4.92
C LEU A 76 -14.48 6.44 5.53
N VAL A 77 -15.14 5.66 6.40
CA VAL A 77 -14.59 4.42 6.97
C VAL A 77 -14.30 3.39 5.87
N ILE A 78 -15.17 3.26 4.86
CA ILE A 78 -14.93 2.39 3.71
C ILE A 78 -13.65 2.79 2.96
N ALA A 79 -13.45 4.09 2.72
CA ALA A 79 -12.24 4.61 2.08
C ALA A 79 -10.99 4.34 2.93
N LEU A 80 -11.04 4.64 4.24
CA LEU A 80 -9.93 4.43 5.17
C LEU A 80 -9.48 2.96 5.24
N ARG A 81 -10.43 2.01 5.19
CA ARG A 81 -10.10 0.58 5.13
C ARG A 81 -9.34 0.18 3.87
N GLN A 82 -9.54 0.87 2.75
CA GLN A 82 -8.73 0.62 1.54
C GLN A 82 -7.30 1.13 1.73
N PHE A 83 -7.12 2.31 2.33
CA PHE A 83 -5.79 2.84 2.63
C PHE A 83 -5.04 1.97 3.64
N GLU A 84 -5.72 1.45 4.66
CA GLU A 84 -5.15 0.47 5.58
C GLU A 84 -4.68 -0.80 4.84
N ASN A 85 -5.48 -1.31 3.90
CA ASN A 85 -5.08 -2.45 3.06
C ASN A 85 -3.84 -2.18 2.21
N MET A 86 -3.66 -0.95 1.73
CA MET A 86 -2.47 -0.52 0.99
C MET A 86 -1.27 -0.43 1.93
N PHE A 87 -1.42 0.23 3.08
CA PHE A 87 -0.38 0.38 4.10
C PHE A 87 0.19 -0.97 4.53
N TRP A 88 -0.66 -1.94 4.85
CA TRP A 88 -0.22 -3.27 5.24
C TRP A 88 0.62 -3.97 4.15
N ARG A 89 0.29 -3.75 2.86
CA ARG A 89 1.06 -4.30 1.73
C ARG A 89 2.37 -3.59 1.51
N GLN A 90 2.48 -2.31 1.88
CA GLN A 90 3.72 -1.55 1.85
C GLN A 90 4.62 -1.91 3.03
N SER A 91 4.03 -2.16 4.20
CA SER A 91 4.74 -2.44 5.44
C SER A 91 5.23 -3.89 5.53
N ASP A 92 4.32 -4.86 5.44
CA ASP A 92 4.62 -6.29 5.61
C ASP A 92 3.53 -7.18 4.99
N PRO A 93 3.62 -7.54 3.69
CA PRO A 93 2.62 -8.37 3.04
C PRO A 93 2.51 -9.79 3.65
N GLU A 94 3.61 -10.33 4.19
CA GLU A 94 3.60 -11.60 4.94
C GLU A 94 2.91 -11.44 6.30
N GLY A 95 3.14 -10.32 6.99
CA GLY A 95 2.43 -9.97 8.22
C GLY A 95 0.92 -9.84 8.01
N LEU A 96 0.48 -9.20 6.91
CA LEU A 96 -0.94 -9.13 6.54
C LEU A 96 -1.52 -10.51 6.22
N ALA A 97 -0.77 -11.35 5.49
CA ALA A 97 -1.19 -12.71 5.19
C ALA A 97 -1.38 -13.52 6.48
N LEU A 98 -0.44 -13.41 7.42
CA LEU A 98 -0.50 -14.07 8.72
C LEU A 98 -1.66 -13.56 9.56
N TYR A 99 -1.87 -12.23 9.63
CA TYR A 99 -2.99 -11.62 10.35
C TYR A 99 -4.35 -12.19 9.88
N LYS A 100 -4.52 -12.36 8.56
CA LYS A 100 -5.71 -12.96 7.95
C LYS A 100 -5.81 -14.46 8.23
N ALA A 101 -4.71 -15.20 8.11
CA ALA A 101 -4.70 -16.64 8.36
C ALA A 101 -5.07 -16.98 9.82
N LEU A 102 -4.60 -16.17 10.78
CA LEU A 102 -4.87 -16.37 12.21
C LEU A 102 -6.32 -16.09 12.62
N GLU A 103 -7.13 -15.43 11.78
CA GLU A 103 -8.56 -15.21 12.06
C GLU A 103 -9.32 -16.52 12.30
N LYS A 104 -8.89 -17.62 11.66
CA LYS A 104 -9.53 -18.93 11.75
C LYS A 104 -8.92 -19.84 12.83
N VAL A 105 -7.91 -19.37 13.58
CA VAL A 105 -7.15 -20.18 14.53
C VAL A 105 -7.51 -19.78 15.97
N ASN A 106 -8.26 -20.65 16.65
CA ASN A 106 -8.81 -20.37 17.99
C ASN A 106 -7.89 -20.87 19.11
N THR A 107 -6.67 -20.31 19.20
CA THR A 107 -5.77 -20.56 20.35
C THR A 107 -5.36 -19.23 21.01
N PRO A 108 -5.04 -19.21 22.33
CA PRO A 108 -4.61 -17.99 23.00
C PRO A 108 -3.39 -17.35 22.34
N LEU A 109 -2.42 -18.16 21.89
CA LEU A 109 -1.22 -17.67 21.20
C LEU A 109 -1.57 -17.03 19.86
N ALA A 110 -2.48 -17.63 19.07
CA ALA A 110 -2.92 -17.08 17.80
C ALA A 110 -3.65 -15.73 17.97
N GLN A 111 -4.52 -15.64 18.97
CA GLN A 111 -5.26 -14.40 19.27
C GLN A 111 -4.32 -13.27 19.70
N LYS A 112 -3.38 -13.54 20.60
CA LYS A 112 -2.35 -12.59 21.03
C LYS A 112 -1.46 -12.15 19.87
N THR A 113 -0.99 -13.10 19.07
CA THR A 113 -0.16 -12.83 17.89
C THR A 113 -0.91 -11.96 16.88
N ARG A 114 -2.16 -12.30 16.58
CA ARG A 114 -3.02 -11.52 15.67
C ARG A 114 -3.28 -10.11 16.18
N HIS A 115 -3.49 -9.96 17.50
CA HIS A 115 -3.66 -8.65 18.10
C HIS A 115 -2.36 -7.81 18.03
N TYR A 116 -1.20 -8.42 18.26
CA TYR A 116 0.07 -7.70 18.21
C TYR A 116 0.51 -7.35 16.79
N LEU A 117 0.19 -8.21 15.80
CA LEU A 117 0.26 -7.85 14.38
C LEU A 117 -0.57 -6.60 14.10
N TRP A 118 -1.82 -6.54 14.58
CA TRP A 118 -2.70 -5.39 14.39
C TRP A 118 -2.11 -4.09 14.96
N ILE A 119 -1.58 -4.14 16.18
CA ILE A 119 -0.98 -2.96 16.83
C ILE A 119 0.20 -2.42 16.02
N ASN A 120 1.08 -3.31 15.52
CA ASN A 120 2.30 -2.91 14.84
C ASN A 120 2.14 -2.73 13.32
N GLY A 121 1.04 -3.18 12.72
CA GLY A 121 0.89 -3.21 11.27
C GLY A 121 1.91 -4.10 10.55
N SER A 122 2.61 -4.98 11.27
CA SER A 122 3.72 -5.82 10.77
C SER A 122 4.11 -6.90 11.80
N ARG A 123 5.08 -7.76 11.44
CA ARG A 123 5.66 -8.79 12.32
C ARG A 123 6.77 -8.28 13.26
N TRP A 124 7.06 -6.98 13.21
CA TRP A 124 8.11 -6.35 14.01
C TRP A 124 7.53 -5.43 15.06
N ASP A 125 8.25 -5.33 16.18
CA ASP A 125 7.87 -4.54 17.32
C ASP A 125 8.38 -3.10 17.15
N LEU A 126 7.50 -2.22 16.65
CA LEU A 126 7.88 -0.85 16.25
C LEU A 126 8.31 0.04 17.43
N VAL A 127 8.00 -0.37 18.66
CA VAL A 127 8.41 0.33 19.89
C VAL A 127 9.58 -0.35 20.61
N ASN A 128 10.13 -1.41 20.02
CA ASN A 128 11.31 -2.13 20.50
C ASN A 128 12.31 -2.35 19.37
N GLU A 129 12.80 -1.25 18.79
CA GLU A 129 13.86 -1.27 17.75
C GLU A 129 13.57 -2.19 16.54
N ASN A 130 12.29 -2.42 16.24
CA ASN A 130 11.83 -3.33 15.18
C ASN A 130 12.27 -4.79 15.38
N GLU A 131 12.42 -5.23 16.64
CA GLU A 131 12.67 -6.62 16.93
C GLU A 131 11.52 -7.51 16.39
N PRO A 132 11.81 -8.62 15.70
CA PRO A 132 10.78 -9.53 15.25
C PRO A 132 10.12 -10.23 16.44
N PHE A 133 8.79 -10.19 16.51
CA PHE A 133 8.04 -10.96 17.52
C PHE A 133 7.39 -12.22 16.94
N VAL A 134 7.39 -12.37 15.62
CA VAL A 134 7.03 -13.61 14.91
C VAL A 134 7.88 -13.74 13.66
N GLY A 135 8.44 -14.93 13.44
CA GLY A 135 9.56 -15.12 12.52
C GLY A 135 10.89 -14.72 13.15
N LYS A 136 11.95 -14.68 12.34
CA LYS A 136 13.32 -14.36 12.79
C LYS A 136 14.03 -13.32 11.93
N GLN A 137 13.39 -12.89 10.85
CA GLN A 137 14.02 -11.97 9.91
C GLN A 137 14.00 -10.55 10.47
N PRO A 138 15.10 -9.79 10.37
CA PRO A 138 15.08 -8.38 10.70
C PRO A 138 14.13 -7.62 9.77
N MET A 139 13.61 -6.49 10.22
CA MET A 139 12.76 -5.65 9.38
C MET A 139 13.56 -5.12 8.17
N PRO A 140 13.11 -5.36 6.93
CA PRO A 140 13.79 -4.80 5.76
C PRO A 140 13.75 -3.26 5.81
N PRO A 141 14.86 -2.56 5.54
CA PRO A 141 14.90 -1.10 5.64
C PRO A 141 13.97 -0.41 4.62
N GLY A 142 13.70 -1.07 3.50
CA GLY A 142 12.74 -0.61 2.49
C GLY A 142 11.33 -1.20 2.65
N HIS A 143 11.04 -1.92 3.74
CA HIS A 143 9.81 -2.69 3.90
C HIS A 143 9.49 -3.52 2.64
N ALA A 144 8.27 -3.43 2.10
CA ALA A 144 7.90 -3.98 0.80
C ALA A 144 7.91 -2.92 -0.33
N LEU A 145 8.45 -1.73 -0.07
CA LEU A 145 8.66 -0.67 -1.07
C LEU A 145 9.88 -0.96 -1.96
N TYR A 146 10.84 -1.73 -1.46
CA TYR A 146 11.97 -2.25 -2.20
C TYR A 146 12.02 -3.78 -2.05
N PRO A 147 12.66 -4.51 -2.98
CA PRO A 147 12.94 -5.93 -2.77
C PRO A 147 13.70 -6.13 -1.46
N ALA A 148 13.27 -7.08 -0.63
CA ALA A 148 13.77 -7.24 0.74
C ALA A 148 15.27 -7.62 0.80
N ASP A 149 15.81 -8.20 -0.27
CA ASP A 149 17.20 -8.60 -0.42
C ASP A 149 18.10 -7.48 -0.97
N LEU A 150 17.52 -6.32 -1.31
CA LEU A 150 18.22 -5.23 -1.97
C LEU A 150 18.95 -4.33 -0.96
N THR A 151 20.25 -4.14 -1.15
CA THR A 151 21.06 -3.23 -0.35
C THR A 151 21.07 -1.82 -0.92
N ARG A 152 21.39 -0.83 -0.07
CA ARG A 152 21.57 0.56 -0.52
C ARG A 152 22.62 0.69 -1.63
N SER A 153 23.75 -0.01 -1.49
CA SER A 153 24.82 0.02 -2.49
C SER A 153 24.37 -0.58 -3.84
N GLN A 154 23.52 -1.61 -3.84
CA GLN A 154 22.95 -2.17 -5.06
C GLN A 154 21.97 -1.20 -5.73
N VAL A 155 21.15 -0.47 -4.97
CA VAL A 155 20.30 0.60 -5.50
C VAL A 155 21.15 1.69 -6.16
N ASP A 156 22.16 2.19 -5.45
CA ASP A 156 23.01 3.27 -5.95
C ASP A 156 23.79 2.84 -7.21
N ALA A 157 24.28 1.59 -7.26
CA ALA A 157 24.92 1.02 -8.44
C ALA A 157 23.94 0.86 -9.63
N SER A 158 22.71 0.41 -9.38
CA SER A 158 21.67 0.27 -10.41
C SER A 158 21.32 1.62 -11.04
N VAL A 159 21.18 2.65 -10.22
CA VAL A 159 20.91 4.02 -10.65
C VAL A 159 22.09 4.64 -11.39
N ALA A 160 23.33 4.35 -10.98
CA ALA A 160 24.52 4.82 -11.69
C ALA A 160 24.63 4.20 -13.10
N ALA A 161 24.25 2.94 -13.25
CA ALA A 161 24.20 2.25 -14.55
C ALA A 161 23.02 2.70 -15.42
N HIS A 162 21.91 3.15 -14.81
CA HIS A 162 20.69 3.59 -15.50
C HIS A 162 20.18 4.94 -14.96
N PRO A 163 20.84 6.07 -15.28
CA PRO A 163 20.48 7.38 -14.74
C PRO A 163 19.05 7.82 -15.09
N ASP A 164 18.51 7.32 -16.19
CA ASP A 164 17.12 7.54 -16.63
C ASP A 164 16.09 6.95 -15.65
N LYS A 165 16.44 5.87 -14.95
CA LYS A 165 15.55 5.21 -13.97
C LYS A 165 15.58 5.86 -12.59
N LYS A 166 16.55 6.76 -12.34
CA LYS A 166 16.75 7.43 -11.04
C LYS A 166 15.49 8.09 -10.50
N ALA A 167 14.78 8.80 -11.38
CA ALA A 167 13.60 9.57 -10.99
C ALA A 167 12.54 8.67 -10.38
N LEU A 168 12.23 7.55 -11.02
CA LEU A 168 11.23 6.59 -10.54
C LEU A 168 11.74 5.67 -9.42
N ILE A 169 13.05 5.47 -9.28
CA ILE A 169 13.58 4.66 -8.17
C ILE A 169 13.52 5.42 -6.84
N PHE A 170 13.67 6.76 -6.87
CA PHE A 170 13.64 7.61 -5.68
C PHE A 170 12.37 8.45 -5.54
N ASP A 171 11.34 8.18 -6.35
CA ASP A 171 10.05 8.88 -6.27
C ASP A 171 9.26 8.39 -5.03
N PRO A 172 8.77 9.29 -4.17
CA PRO A 172 8.02 8.91 -2.96
C PRO A 172 6.67 8.21 -3.23
N TYR A 173 6.19 8.21 -4.47
CA TYR A 173 4.94 7.59 -4.90
C TYR A 173 5.17 6.37 -5.78
N THR A 174 6.34 5.74 -5.67
CA THR A 174 6.68 4.52 -6.40
C THR A 174 7.10 3.39 -5.50
N ILE A 175 6.91 2.18 -6.01
CA ILE A 175 7.40 0.95 -5.43
C ILE A 175 8.47 0.39 -6.36
N VAL A 176 9.62 0.07 -5.80
CA VAL A 176 10.72 -0.51 -6.56
C VAL A 176 10.55 -2.02 -6.66
N ARG A 177 10.68 -2.53 -7.88
CA ARG A 177 10.57 -3.94 -8.24
C ARG A 177 11.74 -4.37 -9.11
N ARG A 178 11.99 -5.68 -9.15
CA ARG A 178 12.94 -6.27 -10.10
C ARG A 178 12.22 -6.55 -11.42
N GLN A 179 12.81 -6.14 -12.53
CA GLN A 179 12.39 -6.51 -13.87
C GLN A 179 13.60 -7.16 -14.58
N GLY A 180 13.67 -8.49 -14.54
CA GLY A 180 14.88 -9.21 -14.94
C GLY A 180 16.05 -8.84 -14.01
N ASN A 181 17.14 -8.34 -14.59
CA ASN A 181 18.31 -7.89 -13.85
C ASN A 181 18.21 -6.41 -13.40
N ASP A 182 17.17 -5.70 -13.84
CA ASP A 182 17.01 -4.27 -13.58
C ASP A 182 16.08 -3.98 -12.41
N LEU A 183 16.16 -2.75 -11.90
CA LEU A 183 15.18 -2.16 -11.00
C LEU A 183 14.26 -1.22 -11.77
N VAL A 184 12.97 -1.29 -11.48
CA VAL A 184 11.95 -0.39 -12.02
C VAL A 184 11.09 0.17 -10.89
N GLY A 185 10.72 1.44 -11.00
CA GLY A 185 9.76 2.09 -10.10
C GLY A 185 8.36 2.03 -10.70
N ALA A 186 7.43 1.37 -10.02
CA ALA A 186 6.02 1.32 -10.39
C ALA A 186 5.21 2.28 -9.52
N LYS A 187 4.36 3.10 -10.14
CA LYS A 187 3.62 4.15 -9.41
C LYS A 187 2.52 3.55 -8.55
N TYR A 188 2.23 4.18 -7.41
CA TYR A 188 1.19 3.71 -6.49
C TYR A 188 -0.19 3.59 -7.16
N HIS A 189 -0.53 4.49 -8.10
CA HIS A 189 -1.81 4.42 -8.80
C HIS A 189 -1.93 3.19 -9.70
N ASP A 190 -0.84 2.68 -10.25
CA ASP A 190 -0.81 1.46 -11.04
C ASP A 190 -0.83 0.21 -10.15
N GLU A 191 -0.07 0.24 -9.05
CA GLU A 191 0.08 -0.88 -8.13
C GLU A 191 -1.19 -1.19 -7.33
N TYR A 192 -1.94 -0.15 -6.95
CA TYR A 192 -3.07 -0.25 -6.02
C TYR A 192 -4.43 0.06 -6.66
N VAL A 193 -4.56 -0.05 -7.99
CA VAL A 193 -5.77 0.32 -8.74
C VAL A 193 -7.08 -0.11 -8.06
N PRO A 194 -7.30 -1.37 -7.62
CA PRO A 194 -8.59 -1.76 -7.05
C PRO A 194 -8.88 -1.08 -5.71
N PHE A 195 -7.87 -0.90 -4.87
CA PHE A 195 -8.01 -0.20 -3.59
C PHE A 195 -8.28 1.29 -3.81
N ILE A 196 -7.56 1.91 -4.76
CA ILE A 196 -7.73 3.31 -5.14
C ILE A 196 -9.11 3.56 -5.74
N LYS A 197 -9.58 2.71 -6.66
CA LYS A 197 -10.93 2.81 -7.22
C LYS A 197 -12.01 2.71 -6.15
N ALA A 198 -11.88 1.74 -5.23
CA ALA A 198 -12.81 1.59 -4.12
C ALA A 198 -12.79 2.77 -3.15
N ALA A 199 -11.59 3.28 -2.82
CA ALA A 199 -11.43 4.44 -1.94
C ALA A 199 -12.00 5.71 -2.57
N SER A 200 -11.67 5.97 -3.83
CA SER A 200 -12.14 7.15 -4.58
C SER A 200 -13.66 7.17 -4.70
N ALA A 201 -14.27 6.04 -5.09
CA ALA A 201 -15.74 5.93 -5.16
C ALA A 201 -16.43 6.13 -3.80
N ALA A 202 -15.80 5.70 -2.70
CA ALA A 202 -16.33 5.95 -1.36
C ALA A 202 -16.18 7.44 -0.96
N LEU A 203 -15.07 8.09 -1.30
CA LEU A 203 -14.89 9.53 -1.08
C LEU A 203 -15.89 10.37 -1.88
N GLU A 204 -16.20 9.98 -3.12
CA GLU A 204 -17.24 10.63 -3.92
C GLU A 204 -18.62 10.50 -3.27
N LYS A 205 -19.00 9.29 -2.83
CA LYS A 205 -20.28 9.09 -2.11
C LYS A 205 -20.33 9.88 -0.80
N ALA A 206 -19.22 9.97 -0.07
CA ALA A 206 -19.13 10.81 1.12
C ALA A 206 -19.31 12.30 0.77
N ALA A 207 -18.75 12.76 -0.35
CA ALA A 207 -18.91 14.13 -0.81
C ALA A 207 -20.37 14.47 -1.15
N ASP A 208 -21.09 13.54 -1.78
CA ASP A 208 -22.52 13.72 -2.10
C ASP A 208 -23.40 13.75 -0.84
N LEU A 209 -22.94 13.11 0.23
CA LEU A 209 -23.59 13.08 1.54
C LEU A 209 -23.25 14.28 2.43
N SER A 210 -22.36 15.18 2.01
CA SER A 210 -21.95 16.34 2.82
C SER A 210 -22.77 17.59 2.51
N ASP A 211 -23.24 18.30 3.54
CA ASP A 211 -23.89 19.61 3.41
C ASP A 211 -22.88 20.76 3.31
N ASP A 212 -21.61 20.51 3.67
CA ASP A 212 -20.52 21.47 3.54
C ASP A 212 -19.89 21.37 2.14
N ALA A 213 -20.13 22.39 1.32
CA ALA A 213 -19.62 22.46 -0.04
C ALA A 213 -18.09 22.43 -0.14
N ALA A 214 -17.38 23.01 0.84
CA ALA A 214 -15.92 23.01 0.87
C ALA A 214 -15.38 21.61 1.21
N PHE A 215 -15.99 20.93 2.18
CA PHE A 215 -15.63 19.56 2.52
C PHE A 215 -15.94 18.58 1.38
N ALA A 216 -17.12 18.68 0.77
CA ALA A 216 -17.48 17.89 -0.41
C ALA A 216 -16.47 18.09 -1.56
N LYS A 217 -16.07 19.34 -1.82
CA LYS A 217 -15.03 19.65 -2.82
C LYS A 217 -13.69 19.00 -2.47
N PHE A 218 -13.28 19.09 -1.21
CA PHE A 218 -12.04 18.45 -0.75
C PHE A 218 -12.06 16.93 -0.97
N LEU A 219 -13.15 16.26 -0.63
CA LEU A 219 -13.27 14.80 -0.80
C LEU A 219 -13.18 14.39 -2.27
N ARG A 220 -13.82 15.13 -3.19
CA ARG A 220 -13.71 14.88 -4.64
C ARG A 220 -12.28 15.10 -5.15
N LEU A 221 -11.63 16.20 -4.76
CA LEU A 221 -10.24 16.46 -5.13
C LEU A 221 -9.31 15.37 -4.60
N ARG A 222 -9.52 14.92 -3.36
CA ARG A 222 -8.75 13.83 -2.77
C ARG A 222 -8.96 12.52 -3.52
N GLY A 223 -10.20 12.16 -3.87
CA GLY A 223 -10.52 10.97 -4.64
C GLY A 223 -9.88 10.97 -6.02
N ASN A 224 -9.85 12.12 -6.70
CA ASN A 224 -9.21 12.27 -8.01
C ASN A 224 -7.68 12.21 -7.93
N ALA A 225 -7.07 12.75 -6.88
CA ALA A 225 -5.63 12.76 -6.69
C ALA A 225 -5.01 11.38 -6.39
N LEU A 226 -5.84 10.34 -6.23
CA LEU A 226 -5.34 8.97 -6.06
C LEU A 226 -4.92 8.32 -7.39
N PHE A 227 -5.33 8.89 -8.52
CA PHE A 227 -5.01 8.40 -9.87
C PHE A 227 -3.82 9.11 -10.49
#